data_AF-A0AAE9TAB2-F1
#
_entry.id   AF-A0AAE9TAB2-F1
#
_cell.length_a   1.000
_cell.length_b   1.000
_cell.length_c   1.000
_cell.angle_alpha   90.00
_cell.angle_beta   90.00
_cell.angle_gamma   90.00
#
_symmetry.space_group_name_H-M   'P 1'
#
loop_
_entity.id
_entity.type
_entity.pdbx_description
1 polymer ?
#
loop_
_entity_poly.entity_id
_entity_poly.type
_entity_poly.pdbx_seq_one_letter_code
_entity_poly.pdbx_strand_id
1 'polypeptide(L)'
;MQGNEKIQHAVKTLLEYKWIPGEGKGFAMAGVGNVSGGGQYSLKEAYQYVESKVVKGTGNREAEVPPAFRQTDFASSYEARYNQTPSPINSKVEFEGIRGESLSTLKPPPDPKLKRILDEAGIKGIQYKNGVPDFSPVSKAQIEIDYMLGGKGNYGTKARTYNFAQADQKLADKLNDSVELARQFGMEPGGITAKDIDKYRTKNQLTWHEVNDVKIMQLVPTEINKRFGHLGGVGEINAGAFEPGGFAKK
;
A
#
# COMPACT_ATOMS: atom_id res chain seq x y z
N MET A 1 -30.86 -6.98 10.16
CA MET A 1 -30.31 -5.71 10.69
C MET A 1 -28.99 -5.25 10.04
N GLN A 2 -28.38 -6.00 9.11
CA GLN A 2 -27.17 -5.61 8.35
C GLN A 2 -27.36 -4.52 7.28
N GLY A 3 -28.60 -4.23 6.86
CA GLY A 3 -28.88 -3.23 5.82
C GLY A 3 -28.63 -1.79 6.27
N ASN A 4 -28.76 -1.52 7.57
CA ASN A 4 -28.70 -0.16 8.10
C ASN A 4 -27.25 0.35 8.22
N GLU A 5 -26.29 -0.51 8.55
CA GLU A 5 -24.88 -0.12 8.70
C GLU A 5 -24.22 0.24 7.37
N LYS A 6 -24.56 -0.46 6.28
CA LYS A 6 -24.07 -0.13 4.93
C LYS A 6 -24.64 1.19 4.41
N ILE A 7 -25.90 1.49 4.74
CA ILE A 7 -26.53 2.77 4.41
C ILE A 7 -25.91 3.90 5.23
N GLN A 8 -25.64 3.69 6.53
CA GLN A 8 -24.96 4.66 7.38
C GLN A 8 -23.52 4.93 6.91
N HIS A 9 -22.79 3.91 6.46
CA HIS A 9 -21.46 4.07 5.89
C HIS A 9 -21.50 4.87 4.57
N ALA A 10 -22.45 4.55 3.67
CA ALA A 10 -22.63 5.28 2.42
C ALA A 10 -23.03 6.76 2.63
N VAL A 11 -23.91 7.03 3.61
CA VAL A 11 -24.31 8.40 3.99
C VAL A 11 -23.12 9.17 4.58
N LYS A 12 -22.30 8.51 5.41
CA LYS A 12 -21.09 9.10 5.98
C LYS A 12 -20.06 9.45 4.89
N THR A 13 -19.83 8.55 3.93
CA THR A 13 -18.95 8.81 2.79
C THR A 13 -19.50 9.92 1.88
N LEU A 14 -20.81 9.97 1.61
CA LEU A 14 -21.43 11.04 0.81
C LEU A 14 -21.34 12.42 1.47
N LEU A 15 -21.47 12.49 2.81
CA LEU A 15 -21.31 13.71 3.59
C LEU A 15 -19.85 14.20 3.62
N GLU A 16 -18.88 13.28 3.60
CA GLU A 16 -17.44 13.60 3.52
C GLU A 16 -17.05 14.25 2.16
N TYR A 17 -17.80 14.01 1.08
CA TYR A 17 -17.54 14.59 -0.25
C TYR A 17 -18.21 15.96 -0.53
N LYS A 18 -18.75 16.66 0.49
CA LYS A 18 -19.42 17.98 0.35
C LYS A 18 -20.47 18.04 -0.79
N TRP A 19 -21.28 16.99 -0.95
CA TRP A 19 -22.46 17.08 -1.81
C TRP A 19 -23.50 18.00 -1.15
N ILE A 20 -23.80 19.12 -1.77
CA ILE A 20 -24.81 20.07 -1.30
C ILE A 20 -26.16 19.62 -1.86
N PRO A 21 -27.21 19.44 -1.03
CA PRO A 21 -28.56 19.24 -1.52
C PRO A 21 -28.97 20.45 -2.37
N GLY A 22 -29.28 20.24 -3.65
CA GLY A 22 -29.92 21.27 -4.47
C GLY A 22 -31.41 21.35 -4.16
N GLU A 23 -32.06 22.47 -4.52
CA GLU A 23 -33.53 22.51 -4.47
C GLU A 23 -34.12 21.52 -5.49
N GLY A 24 -34.87 20.52 -4.99
CA GLY A 24 -35.38 19.38 -5.75
C GLY A 24 -34.54 18.10 -5.58
N LYS A 25 -35.00 16.98 -6.15
CA LYS A 25 -34.37 15.63 -6.06
C LYS A 25 -33.07 15.52 -6.89
N GLY A 26 -32.19 16.52 -6.85
CA GLY A 26 -30.93 16.57 -7.57
C GLY A 26 -29.76 16.86 -6.65
N PHE A 27 -28.61 16.26 -6.95
CA PHE A 27 -27.35 16.49 -6.25
C PHE A 27 -26.37 17.19 -7.20
N ALA A 28 -25.65 18.20 -6.71
CA ALA A 28 -24.67 18.96 -7.50
C ALA A 28 -23.26 18.84 -6.91
N MET A 29 -22.25 18.71 -7.78
CA MET A 29 -20.82 18.82 -7.45
C MET A 29 -20.17 19.97 -8.21
N ALA A 30 -19.24 20.66 -7.55
CA ALA A 30 -18.41 21.69 -8.18
C ALA A 30 -17.57 21.07 -9.32
N GLY A 31 -17.68 21.65 -10.52
CA GLY A 31 -16.95 21.22 -11.72
C GLY A 31 -17.66 20.18 -12.60
N VAL A 32 -18.82 19.65 -12.20
CA VAL A 32 -19.53 18.58 -12.95
C VAL A 32 -20.90 19.04 -13.51
N GLY A 33 -21.44 20.18 -13.05
CA GLY A 33 -22.74 20.68 -13.48
C GLY A 33 -23.93 19.89 -12.90
N ASN A 34 -25.15 20.34 -13.20
CA ASN A 34 -26.39 19.69 -12.72
C ASN A 34 -26.65 18.39 -13.47
N VAL A 35 -26.69 17.26 -12.74
CA VAL A 35 -27.14 15.98 -13.28
C VAL A 35 -28.67 15.96 -13.20
N SER A 36 -29.34 16.23 -14.32
CA SER A 36 -30.79 16.03 -14.44
C SER A 36 -31.08 15.08 -15.60
N GLY A 37 -31.89 14.04 -15.33
CA GLY A 37 -32.23 13.02 -16.32
C GLY A 37 -33.02 11.86 -15.73
N GLY A 38 -34.30 12.13 -15.41
CA GLY A 38 -35.44 11.20 -15.36
C GLY A 38 -35.28 9.80 -14.75
N GLY A 39 -36.02 9.55 -13.66
CA GLY A 39 -36.29 8.20 -13.13
C GLY A 39 -35.72 7.99 -11.72
N GLN A 40 -36.45 7.30 -10.83
CA GLN A 40 -36.05 7.06 -9.45
C GLN A 40 -34.72 6.29 -9.38
N TYR A 41 -33.65 6.94 -8.91
CA TYR A 41 -32.40 6.25 -8.61
C TYR A 41 -32.23 6.02 -7.11
N SER A 42 -31.91 4.77 -6.76
CA SER A 42 -31.48 4.32 -5.43
C SER A 42 -29.98 4.59 -5.24
N LEU A 43 -29.52 4.72 -3.98
CA LEU A 43 -28.08 4.84 -3.61
C LEU A 43 -27.16 3.83 -4.32
N LYS A 44 -27.71 2.69 -4.73
CA LYS A 44 -27.03 1.64 -5.49
C LYS A 44 -26.61 2.09 -6.89
N GLU A 45 -27.43 2.89 -7.57
CA GLU A 45 -27.15 3.36 -8.94
C GLU A 45 -26.13 4.48 -8.96
N ALA A 46 -26.11 5.34 -7.92
CA ALA A 46 -25.02 6.31 -7.73
C ALA A 46 -23.67 5.61 -7.49
N TYR A 47 -23.66 4.53 -6.69
CA TYR A 47 -22.47 3.70 -6.47
C TYR A 47 -21.98 3.01 -7.76
N GLN A 48 -22.90 2.40 -8.52
CA GLN A 48 -22.59 1.78 -9.82
C GLN A 48 -22.09 2.80 -10.86
N TYR A 49 -22.63 4.02 -10.86
CA TYR A 49 -22.16 5.09 -11.76
C TYR A 49 -20.72 5.52 -11.44
N VAL A 50 -20.37 5.64 -10.17
CA VAL A 50 -18.98 5.93 -9.73
C VAL A 50 -18.04 4.79 -10.13
N GLU A 51 -18.41 3.53 -9.89
CA GLU A 51 -17.62 2.37 -10.35
C GLU A 51 -17.44 2.37 -11.88
N SER A 52 -18.49 2.74 -12.64
CA SER A 52 -18.44 2.78 -14.11
C SER A 52 -17.52 3.86 -14.68
N LYS A 53 -17.22 4.92 -13.92
CA LYS A 53 -16.38 6.05 -14.35
C LYS A 53 -14.91 5.90 -13.98
N VAL A 54 -14.59 5.02 -13.02
CA VAL A 54 -13.19 4.68 -12.65
C VAL A 54 -12.53 3.80 -13.70
N VAL A 55 -13.30 3.17 -14.60
CA VAL A 55 -12.77 2.28 -15.66
C VAL A 55 -13.04 2.86 -17.05
N LYS A 56 -12.14 3.71 -17.53
CA LYS A 56 -11.86 3.86 -18.98
C LYS A 56 -10.37 4.09 -19.22
N GLY A 57 -9.63 2.98 -19.23
CA GLY A 57 -8.28 2.85 -19.78
C GLY A 57 -8.14 1.41 -20.28
N THR A 58 -7.87 1.26 -21.57
CA THR A 58 -7.83 0.01 -22.33
C THR A 58 -6.78 -0.99 -21.81
N GLY A 59 -7.20 -2.23 -21.54
CA GLY A 59 -6.32 -3.39 -21.36
C GLY A 59 -6.79 -4.34 -20.25
N ASN A 60 -7.32 -5.50 -20.62
CA ASN A 60 -7.80 -6.54 -19.71
C ASN A 60 -6.73 -7.00 -18.69
N ARG A 61 -6.83 -6.51 -17.46
CA ARG A 61 -6.55 -7.22 -16.20
C ARG A 61 -7.56 -6.68 -15.19
N GLU A 62 -8.38 -7.54 -14.59
CA GLU A 62 -9.05 -7.14 -13.34
C GLU A 62 -7.94 -6.61 -12.42
N ALA A 63 -8.05 -5.37 -11.94
CA ALA A 63 -7.03 -4.77 -11.11
C ALA A 63 -6.96 -5.57 -9.80
N GLU A 64 -6.01 -6.51 -9.73
CA GLU A 64 -5.78 -7.30 -8.53
C GLU A 64 -5.53 -6.34 -7.37
N VAL A 65 -6.29 -6.49 -6.29
CA VAL A 65 -6.18 -5.63 -5.11
C VAL A 65 -4.71 -5.68 -4.63
N PRO A 66 -4.04 -4.53 -4.42
CA PRO A 66 -2.66 -4.51 -3.97
C PRO A 66 -2.50 -5.27 -2.64
N PRO A 67 -1.40 -6.01 -2.42
CA PRO A 67 -1.18 -6.79 -1.20
C PRO A 67 -1.45 -6.01 0.09
N ALA A 68 -1.00 -4.74 0.14
CA ALA A 68 -1.23 -3.83 1.26
C ALA A 68 -2.72 -3.67 1.63
N PHE A 69 -3.64 -3.86 0.67
CA PHE A 69 -5.07 -3.64 0.83
C PHE A 69 -5.90 -4.92 0.81
N ARG A 70 -5.27 -6.10 0.64
CA ARG A 70 -5.95 -7.40 0.74
C ARG A 70 -6.35 -7.73 2.18
N GLN A 71 -5.54 -7.30 3.13
CA GLN A 71 -5.80 -7.52 4.55
C GLN A 71 -6.84 -6.53 5.06
N THR A 72 -7.90 -7.07 5.65
CA THR A 72 -8.96 -6.28 6.29
C THR A 72 -8.83 -6.25 7.80
N ASP A 73 -8.06 -7.18 8.37
CA ASP A 73 -7.90 -7.38 9.81
C ASP A 73 -6.44 -7.23 10.23
N PHE A 74 -6.19 -6.41 11.25
CA PHE A 74 -4.84 -6.12 11.75
C PHE A 74 -4.72 -6.48 13.23
N ALA A 75 -3.51 -6.84 13.68
CA ALA A 75 -3.22 -7.01 15.10
C ALA A 75 -3.05 -5.64 15.78
N SER A 76 -2.43 -4.70 15.06
CA SER A 76 -2.30 -3.32 15.50
C SER A 76 -3.65 -2.58 15.47
N SER A 77 -3.81 -1.59 16.36
CA SER A 77 -4.93 -0.66 16.27
C SER A 77 -4.76 0.28 15.07
N TYR A 78 -5.87 0.80 14.55
CA TYR A 78 -5.82 1.84 13.52
C TYR A 78 -4.98 3.04 13.94
N GLU A 79 -5.15 3.49 15.18
CA GLU A 79 -4.39 4.61 15.75
C GLU A 79 -2.87 4.35 15.75
N ALA A 80 -2.45 3.12 16.07
CA ALA A 80 -1.04 2.75 16.03
C ALA A 80 -0.44 2.86 14.61
N ARG A 81 -1.20 2.45 13.58
CA ARG A 81 -0.78 2.60 12.18
C ARG A 81 -0.81 4.06 11.74
N TYR A 82 -1.90 4.76 12.03
CA TYR A 82 -2.08 6.19 11.75
C TYR A 82 -0.91 7.02 12.31
N ASN A 83 -0.49 6.76 13.55
CA ASN A 83 0.61 7.47 14.20
C ASN A 83 1.97 7.28 13.52
N GLN A 84 2.14 6.22 12.72
CA GLN A 84 3.35 5.99 11.93
C GLN A 84 3.29 6.57 10.51
N THR A 85 2.12 7.03 10.05
CA THR A 85 1.99 7.70 8.75
C THR A 85 2.68 9.08 8.76
N PRO A 86 3.06 9.66 7.61
CA PRO A 86 3.64 10.99 7.57
C PRO A 86 2.81 12.04 8.32
N SER A 87 3.46 12.77 9.23
CA SER A 87 2.82 13.82 10.02
C SER A 87 2.30 14.98 9.13
N PRO A 88 1.21 15.67 9.52
CA PRO A 88 0.74 16.86 8.79
C PRO A 88 1.79 17.96 8.63
N ILE A 89 2.70 18.10 9.61
CA ILE A 89 3.82 19.07 9.56
C ILE A 89 5.05 18.55 8.81
N ASN A 90 4.96 17.39 8.14
CA ASN A 90 6.05 16.86 7.33
C ASN A 90 6.44 17.87 6.23
N SER A 91 7.74 18.12 6.08
CA SER A 91 8.26 19.12 5.14
C SER A 91 8.39 18.64 3.70
N LYS A 92 8.15 17.35 3.42
CA LYS A 92 8.42 16.70 2.13
C LYS A 92 7.22 16.05 1.48
N VAL A 93 6.28 15.55 2.26
CA VAL A 93 5.05 14.94 1.76
C VAL A 93 3.82 15.48 2.47
N GLU A 94 2.68 15.41 1.80
CA GLU A 94 1.36 15.73 2.34
C GLU A 94 0.33 14.72 1.86
N PHE A 95 -0.86 14.76 2.45
CA PHE A 95 -2.01 13.98 2.01
C PHE A 95 -2.98 14.90 1.27
N GLU A 96 -3.48 14.46 0.12
CA GLU A 96 -4.49 15.22 -0.63
C GLU A 96 -5.88 15.20 0.03
N GLY A 97 -6.11 14.24 0.92
CA GLY A 97 -7.33 14.08 1.70
C GLY A 97 -7.03 13.64 3.13
N ILE A 98 -7.83 12.71 3.64
CA ILE A 98 -7.70 12.22 5.02
C ILE A 98 -6.36 11.49 5.17
N ARG A 99 -5.53 11.97 6.11
CA ARG A 99 -4.25 11.34 6.47
C ARG A 99 -4.47 9.86 6.81
N GLY A 100 -3.72 8.99 6.15
CA GLY A 100 -3.81 7.54 6.31
C GLY A 100 -4.89 6.83 5.47
N GLU A 101 -5.75 7.59 4.79
CA GLU A 101 -6.84 7.07 3.93
C GLU A 101 -6.84 7.63 2.51
N SER A 102 -5.85 8.46 2.16
CA SER A 102 -5.79 9.13 0.86
C SER A 102 -4.40 9.01 0.23
N LEU A 103 -4.29 9.51 -1.00
CA LEU A 103 -3.02 9.67 -1.68
C LEU A 103 -2.11 10.63 -0.91
N SER A 104 -0.85 10.21 -0.69
CA SER A 104 0.21 11.06 -0.17
C SER A 104 1.18 11.45 -1.29
N THR A 105 1.37 12.75 -1.50
CA THR A 105 2.14 13.32 -2.61
C THR A 105 3.31 14.17 -2.10
N LEU A 106 4.24 14.53 -2.98
CA LEU A 106 5.38 15.38 -2.64
C LEU A 106 4.96 16.85 -2.53
N LYS A 107 5.40 17.53 -1.47
CA LYS A 107 5.22 18.99 -1.33
C LYS A 107 6.09 19.75 -2.35
N PRO A 108 5.60 20.86 -2.92
CA PRO A 108 6.44 21.78 -3.68
C PRO A 108 7.43 22.55 -2.79
N PRO A 109 8.69 22.75 -3.22
CA PRO A 109 9.34 22.09 -4.34
C PRO A 109 9.63 20.61 -4.01
N PRO A 110 9.36 19.68 -4.95
CA PRO A 110 9.48 18.26 -4.69
C PRO A 110 10.94 17.87 -4.48
N ASP A 111 11.16 16.88 -3.62
CA ASP A 111 12.46 16.25 -3.48
C ASP A 111 12.84 15.55 -4.81
N PRO A 112 13.96 15.93 -5.47
CA PRO A 112 14.27 15.42 -6.81
C PRO A 112 14.40 13.90 -6.88
N LYS A 113 14.94 13.28 -5.81
CA LYS A 113 15.16 11.83 -5.76
C LYS A 113 13.83 11.08 -5.64
N LEU A 114 12.95 11.55 -4.77
CA LEU A 114 11.62 10.95 -4.63
C LEU A 114 10.78 11.16 -5.89
N LYS A 115 10.83 12.36 -6.48
CA LYS A 115 10.07 12.69 -7.68
C LYS A 115 10.44 11.74 -8.82
N ARG A 116 11.75 11.54 -9.04
CA ARG A 116 12.23 10.61 -10.08
C ARG A 116 11.69 9.19 -9.89
N ILE A 117 11.70 8.66 -8.66
CA ILE A 117 11.20 7.31 -8.38
C ILE A 117 9.70 7.19 -8.68
N LEU A 118 8.91 8.20 -8.27
CA LEU A 118 7.47 8.23 -8.52
C LEU A 118 7.14 8.40 -10.01
N ASP A 119 7.85 9.28 -10.71
CA ASP A 119 7.73 9.47 -12.16
C ASP A 119 8.08 8.20 -12.94
N GLU A 120 9.18 7.51 -12.59
CA GLU A 120 9.59 6.23 -13.19
C GLU A 120 8.54 5.12 -12.99
N ALA A 121 7.81 5.17 -11.88
CA ALA A 121 6.69 4.27 -11.59
C ALA A 121 5.35 4.75 -12.18
N GLY A 122 5.31 5.92 -12.83
CA GLY A 122 4.10 6.49 -13.43
C GLY A 122 3.04 6.92 -12.41
N ILE A 123 3.43 7.21 -11.17
CA ILE A 123 2.52 7.58 -10.07
C ILE A 123 2.81 8.97 -9.52
N LYS A 124 1.78 9.64 -9.01
CA LYS A 124 1.91 10.97 -8.38
C LYS A 124 2.38 10.90 -6.91
N GLY A 125 2.12 9.76 -6.26
CA GLY A 125 2.28 9.58 -4.84
C GLY A 125 1.90 8.17 -4.39
N ILE A 126 1.93 7.93 -3.09
CA ILE A 126 1.64 6.63 -2.49
C ILE A 126 0.23 6.65 -1.90
N GLN A 127 -0.62 5.72 -2.32
CA GLN A 127 -1.96 5.57 -1.77
C GLN A 127 -1.87 4.95 -0.37
N TYR A 128 -2.62 5.51 0.58
CA TYR A 128 -2.84 4.91 1.88
C TYR A 128 -4.28 4.43 2.04
N LYS A 129 -4.44 3.35 2.79
CA LYS A 129 -5.73 2.88 3.31
C LYS A 129 -5.49 2.21 4.65
N ASN A 130 -6.35 2.46 5.63
CA ASN A 130 -6.19 1.93 7.00
C ASN A 130 -4.83 2.28 7.63
N GLY A 131 -4.21 3.40 7.25
CA GLY A 131 -2.86 3.78 7.70
C GLY A 131 -1.72 2.95 7.10
N VAL A 132 -1.99 2.12 6.07
CA VAL A 132 -1.01 1.28 5.37
C VAL A 132 -0.73 1.85 3.97
N PRO A 133 0.53 2.03 3.56
CA PRO A 133 0.89 2.46 2.21
C PRO A 133 0.87 1.30 1.21
N ASP A 134 0.48 1.59 -0.03
CA ASP A 134 0.70 0.69 -1.15
C ASP A 134 2.01 1.01 -1.89
N PHE A 135 3.04 0.21 -1.65
CA PHE A 135 4.32 0.31 -2.37
C PHE A 135 4.40 -0.58 -3.61
N SER A 136 3.34 -1.31 -3.97
CA SER A 136 3.34 -2.20 -5.13
C SER A 136 3.79 -1.51 -6.43
N PRO A 137 3.37 -0.26 -6.74
CA PRO A 137 3.80 0.42 -7.96
C PRO A 137 5.31 0.73 -8.03
N VAL A 138 5.99 0.84 -6.88
CA VAL A 138 7.44 1.11 -6.81
C VAL A 138 8.26 -0.14 -6.48
N SER A 139 7.60 -1.26 -6.24
CA SER A 139 8.24 -2.52 -5.88
C SER A 139 8.96 -3.12 -7.08
N LYS A 140 10.20 -3.57 -6.86
CA LYS A 140 11.01 -4.30 -7.86
C LYS A 140 10.78 -5.80 -7.80
N ALA A 141 10.41 -6.33 -6.64
CA ALA A 141 10.10 -7.74 -6.45
C ALA A 141 9.13 -7.93 -5.29
N GLN A 142 8.36 -9.01 -5.36
CA GLN A 142 7.49 -9.44 -4.28
C GLN A 142 7.68 -10.93 -4.01
N ILE A 143 7.92 -11.26 -2.74
CA ILE A 143 8.28 -12.59 -2.27
C ILE A 143 7.44 -12.93 -1.05
N GLU A 144 6.98 -14.18 -0.96
CA GLU A 144 6.37 -14.72 0.24
C GLU A 144 7.42 -15.46 1.06
N ILE A 145 7.64 -15.04 2.31
CA ILE A 145 8.57 -15.69 3.25
C ILE A 145 7.86 -16.73 4.11
N ASP A 146 8.60 -17.68 4.68
CA ASP A 146 8.00 -18.80 5.40
C ASP A 146 7.41 -18.36 6.75
N TYR A 147 8.07 -17.39 7.39
CA TYR A 147 7.61 -16.75 8.60
C TYR A 147 8.24 -15.35 8.75
N MET A 148 7.54 -14.46 9.44
CA MET A 148 8.04 -13.14 9.79
C MET A 148 8.32 -13.05 11.28
N LEU A 149 9.53 -12.62 11.64
CA LEU A 149 9.93 -12.39 13.01
C LEU A 149 9.71 -10.93 13.41
N GLY A 150 9.35 -10.75 14.69
CA GLY A 150 9.26 -9.46 15.36
C GLY A 150 10.22 -9.36 16.54
N GLY A 151 10.22 -8.22 17.21
CA GLY A 151 11.03 -7.94 18.38
C GLY A 151 11.26 -6.45 18.59
N LYS A 152 11.77 -6.10 19.77
CA LYS A 152 12.20 -4.73 20.12
C LYS A 152 13.71 -4.72 20.43
N GLY A 153 14.35 -3.57 20.26
CA GLY A 153 15.80 -3.42 20.49
C GLY A 153 16.63 -4.43 19.70
N ASN A 154 17.57 -5.09 20.38
CA ASN A 154 18.46 -6.09 19.77
C ASN A 154 17.71 -7.26 19.11
N TYR A 155 16.57 -7.68 19.67
CA TYR A 155 15.75 -8.73 19.08
C TYR A 155 15.07 -8.28 17.79
N GLY A 156 14.66 -7.00 17.72
CA GLY A 156 14.13 -6.40 16.48
C GLY A 156 15.18 -6.36 15.36
N THR A 157 16.42 -5.98 15.68
CA THR A 157 17.52 -6.01 14.71
C THR A 157 17.77 -7.42 14.18
N LYS A 158 17.83 -8.42 15.07
CA LYS A 158 17.99 -9.82 14.66
C LYS A 158 16.82 -10.32 13.80
N ALA A 159 15.59 -10.04 14.21
CA ALA A 159 14.38 -10.40 13.47
C ALA A 159 14.42 -9.86 12.04
N ARG A 160 14.77 -8.57 11.87
CA ARG A 160 14.95 -7.95 10.56
C ARG A 160 15.99 -8.69 9.73
N THR A 161 17.15 -9.01 10.30
CA THR A 161 18.21 -9.77 9.60
C THR A 161 17.70 -11.13 9.09
N TYR A 162 16.94 -11.87 9.91
CA TYR A 162 16.37 -13.16 9.49
C TYR A 162 15.30 -13.02 8.41
N ASN A 163 14.40 -12.03 8.53
CA ASN A 163 13.39 -11.77 7.51
C ASN A 163 14.04 -11.41 6.16
N PHE A 164 15.09 -10.57 6.19
CA PHE A 164 15.83 -10.17 5.00
C PHE A 164 16.56 -11.34 4.36
N ALA A 165 17.21 -12.19 5.15
CA ALA A 165 17.90 -13.37 4.65
C ALA A 165 16.95 -14.34 3.92
N GLN A 166 15.74 -14.56 4.45
CA GLN A 166 14.71 -15.36 3.78
C GLN A 166 14.30 -14.74 2.43
N ALA A 167 14.02 -13.44 2.42
CA ALA A 167 13.59 -12.74 1.21
C ALA A 167 14.71 -12.71 0.14
N ASP A 168 15.96 -12.53 0.56
CA ASP A 168 17.13 -12.57 -0.32
C ASP A 168 17.31 -13.95 -0.94
N GLN A 169 17.19 -15.03 -0.16
CA GLN A 169 17.28 -16.40 -0.68
C GLN A 169 16.16 -16.68 -1.69
N LYS A 170 14.91 -16.39 -1.33
CA LYS A 170 13.77 -16.65 -2.21
C LYS A 170 13.78 -15.82 -3.49
N LEU A 171 14.30 -14.59 -3.46
CA LEU A 171 14.51 -13.82 -4.68
C LEU A 171 15.63 -14.45 -5.52
N ALA A 172 16.74 -14.86 -4.91
CA ALA A 172 17.82 -15.54 -5.63
C ALA A 172 17.33 -16.80 -6.35
N ASP A 173 16.53 -17.63 -5.66
CA ASP A 173 15.93 -18.84 -6.25
C ASP A 173 15.05 -18.48 -7.46
N LYS A 174 14.13 -17.51 -7.31
CA LYS A 174 13.28 -17.05 -8.43
C LYS A 174 14.07 -16.52 -9.63
N LEU A 175 15.17 -15.80 -9.38
CA LEU A 175 16.00 -15.29 -10.47
C LEU A 175 16.80 -16.41 -11.14
N ASN A 176 17.26 -17.41 -10.39
CA ASN A 176 17.93 -18.58 -10.97
C ASN A 176 16.97 -19.42 -11.83
N ASP A 177 15.69 -19.47 -11.47
CA ASP A 177 14.67 -20.21 -12.20
C ASP A 177 14.12 -19.47 -13.44
N SER A 178 14.45 -18.18 -13.63
CA SER A 178 13.97 -17.38 -14.77
C SER A 178 15.02 -16.44 -15.34
N VAL A 179 15.43 -16.73 -16.57
CA VAL A 179 16.35 -15.89 -17.36
C VAL A 179 15.79 -14.49 -17.55
N GLU A 180 14.50 -14.36 -17.85
CA GLU A 180 13.85 -13.07 -18.09
C GLU A 180 13.87 -12.21 -16.83
N LEU A 181 13.53 -12.78 -15.68
CA LEU A 181 13.57 -12.05 -14.40
C LEU A 181 15.00 -11.69 -14.02
N ALA A 182 15.97 -12.61 -14.13
CA ALA A 182 17.37 -12.31 -13.85
C ALA A 182 17.88 -11.12 -14.69
N ARG A 183 17.53 -11.07 -15.99
CA ARG A 183 17.89 -9.95 -16.87
C ARG A 183 17.26 -8.62 -16.46
N GLN A 184 16.03 -8.60 -15.95
CA GLN A 184 15.42 -7.38 -15.41
C GLN A 184 16.19 -6.81 -14.22
N PHE A 185 16.87 -7.68 -13.46
CA PHE A 185 17.76 -7.32 -12.36
C PHE A 185 19.21 -7.07 -12.81
N GLY A 186 19.52 -7.23 -14.11
CA GLY A 186 20.88 -7.13 -14.63
C GLY A 186 21.79 -8.24 -14.10
N MET A 187 21.25 -9.44 -13.89
CA MET A 187 21.95 -10.61 -13.36
C MET A 187 21.88 -11.78 -14.36
N GLU A 188 22.85 -12.69 -14.27
CA GLU A 188 22.83 -13.97 -14.99
C GLU A 188 22.32 -15.09 -14.06
N PRO A 189 21.37 -15.92 -14.51
CA PRO A 189 20.78 -16.98 -13.69
C PRO A 189 21.71 -18.20 -13.51
N GLY A 190 21.37 -19.09 -12.58
CA GLY A 190 22.03 -20.38 -12.36
C GLY A 190 23.12 -20.38 -11.27
N GLY A 191 23.42 -19.21 -10.69
CA GLY A 191 24.43 -19.08 -9.63
C GLY A 191 24.21 -17.88 -8.71
N ILE A 192 23.03 -17.24 -8.76
CA ILE A 192 22.70 -16.09 -7.92
C ILE A 192 22.52 -16.58 -6.48
N THR A 193 23.21 -15.96 -5.53
CA THR A 193 23.08 -16.28 -4.11
C THR A 193 22.32 -15.19 -3.35
N ALA A 194 21.80 -15.52 -2.16
CA ALA A 194 21.22 -14.52 -1.25
C ALA A 194 22.17 -13.34 -0.98
N LYS A 195 23.48 -13.61 -0.88
CA LYS A 195 24.51 -12.57 -0.68
C LYS A 195 24.62 -11.63 -1.88
N ASP A 196 24.38 -12.12 -3.10
CA ASP A 196 24.39 -11.27 -4.30
C ASP A 196 23.14 -10.41 -4.38
N ILE A 197 22.00 -10.91 -3.89
CA ILE A 197 20.80 -10.09 -3.70
C ILE A 197 21.06 -8.99 -2.66
N ASP A 198 21.63 -9.30 -1.49
CA ASP A 198 21.96 -8.28 -0.48
C ASP A 198 22.87 -7.17 -1.03
N LYS A 199 23.93 -7.54 -1.77
CA LYS A 199 24.79 -6.58 -2.47
C LYS A 199 24.02 -5.76 -3.49
N TYR A 200 23.15 -6.39 -4.27
CA TYR A 200 22.30 -5.72 -5.27
C TYR A 200 21.41 -4.69 -4.60
N ARG A 201 20.72 -5.05 -3.50
CA ARG A 201 19.87 -4.12 -2.75
C ARG A 201 20.67 -2.92 -2.25
N THR A 202 21.83 -3.17 -1.65
CA THR A 202 22.71 -2.10 -1.12
C THR A 202 23.17 -1.16 -2.23
N LYS A 203 23.68 -1.70 -3.35
CA LYS A 203 24.14 -0.93 -4.51
C LYS A 203 23.03 -0.09 -5.13
N ASN A 204 21.81 -0.63 -5.20
CA ASN A 204 20.66 0.03 -5.82
C ASN A 204 19.80 0.82 -4.82
N GLN A 205 20.23 0.96 -3.56
CA GLN A 205 19.50 1.67 -2.52
C GLN A 205 18.07 1.16 -2.33
N LEU A 206 17.91 -0.16 -2.33
CA LEU A 206 16.66 -0.88 -2.09
C LEU A 206 16.64 -1.50 -0.69
N THR A 207 15.46 -1.72 -0.16
CA THR A 207 15.22 -2.38 1.12
C THR A 207 14.01 -3.31 1.01
N TRP A 208 13.99 -4.36 1.82
CA TRP A 208 12.77 -5.13 1.98
C TRP A 208 11.80 -4.38 2.90
N HIS A 209 10.57 -4.21 2.42
CA HIS A 209 9.41 -3.79 3.17
C HIS A 209 8.66 -5.03 3.62
N GLU A 210 8.61 -5.26 4.93
CA GLU A 210 7.77 -6.25 5.57
C GLU A 210 6.30 -5.80 5.50
N VAL A 211 5.46 -6.43 4.66
CA VAL A 211 4.05 -6.05 4.49
C VAL A 211 3.23 -6.49 5.71
N ASN A 212 2.16 -5.76 6.04
CA ASN A 212 1.30 -6.00 7.22
C ASN A 212 0.66 -7.39 7.28
N ASP A 213 0.60 -8.11 6.15
CA ASP A 213 0.05 -9.46 6.07
C ASP A 213 0.99 -10.53 6.63
N VAL A 214 2.15 -10.10 7.15
CA VAL A 214 3.18 -10.89 7.83
C VAL A 214 3.73 -12.05 7.00
N LYS A 215 3.52 -12.03 5.69
CA LYS A 215 3.90 -13.08 4.74
C LYS A 215 4.69 -12.51 3.59
N ILE A 216 4.32 -11.33 3.12
CA ILE A 216 4.91 -10.74 1.93
C ILE A 216 6.03 -9.77 2.29
N MET A 217 7.11 -9.89 1.54
CA MET A 217 8.24 -8.97 1.48
C MET A 217 8.25 -8.27 0.12
N GLN A 218 8.26 -6.94 0.10
CA GLN A 218 8.36 -6.15 -1.12
C GLN A 218 9.72 -5.48 -1.21
N LEU A 219 10.44 -5.63 -2.33
CA LEU A 219 11.71 -4.97 -2.55
C LEU A 219 11.47 -3.57 -3.09
N VAL A 220 11.64 -2.56 -2.24
CA VAL A 220 11.26 -1.17 -2.56
C VAL A 220 12.44 -0.20 -2.42
N PRO A 221 12.41 0.97 -3.07
CA PRO A 221 13.41 2.01 -2.85
C PRO A 221 13.46 2.45 -1.38
N THR A 222 14.66 2.45 -0.78
CA THR A 222 14.87 2.78 0.63
C THR A 222 14.32 4.16 0.99
N GLU A 223 14.45 5.14 0.10
CA GLU A 223 13.92 6.49 0.35
C GLU A 223 12.40 6.55 0.36
N ILE A 224 11.72 5.76 -0.49
CA ILE A 224 10.26 5.69 -0.48
C ILE A 224 9.81 5.06 0.84
N ASN A 225 10.37 3.91 1.20
CA ASN A 225 10.04 3.21 2.45
C ASN A 225 10.25 4.10 3.68
N LYS A 226 11.32 4.89 3.69
CA LYS A 226 11.63 5.83 4.77
C LYS A 226 10.70 7.05 4.78
N ARG A 227 10.39 7.62 3.61
CA ARG A 227 9.64 8.87 3.52
C ARG A 227 8.16 8.68 3.82
N PHE A 228 7.59 7.63 3.27
CA PHE A 228 6.19 7.28 3.42
C PHE A 228 6.04 6.39 4.66
N GLY A 229 6.12 7.02 5.83
CA GLY A 229 6.08 6.35 7.13
C GLY A 229 4.87 5.42 7.27
N HIS A 230 5.07 4.32 8.00
CA HIS A 230 4.07 3.27 8.19
C HIS A 230 4.45 2.33 9.32
N LEU A 231 3.46 1.59 9.81
CA LEU A 231 3.65 0.40 10.64
C LEU A 231 3.56 -0.80 9.69
N GLY A 232 4.68 -1.49 9.44
CA GLY A 232 4.73 -2.68 8.58
C GLY A 232 4.51 -3.99 9.34
N GLY A 233 4.72 -5.13 8.69
CA GLY A 233 4.51 -6.48 9.20
C GLY A 233 5.20 -6.75 10.54
N VAL A 234 6.46 -6.32 10.72
CA VAL A 234 7.16 -6.43 12.02
C VAL A 234 6.40 -5.73 13.15
N GLY A 235 5.76 -4.59 12.84
CA GLY A 235 4.89 -3.89 13.77
C GLY A 235 3.64 -4.69 14.12
N GLU A 236 3.06 -5.41 13.15
CA GLU A 236 1.93 -6.33 13.38
C GLU A 236 2.35 -7.52 14.24
N ILE A 237 3.53 -8.13 14.02
CA ILE A 237 4.08 -9.17 14.90
C ILE A 237 4.14 -8.65 16.34
N ASN A 238 4.73 -7.48 16.51
CA ASN A 238 4.92 -6.84 17.82
C ASN A 238 3.60 -6.43 18.48
N ALA A 239 2.52 -6.32 17.70
CA ALA A 239 1.15 -6.06 18.18
C ALA A 239 0.36 -7.36 18.46
N GLY A 240 0.95 -8.54 18.26
CA GLY A 240 0.32 -9.82 18.57
C GLY A 240 -0.21 -10.59 17.37
N ALA A 241 0.24 -10.30 16.13
CA ALA A 241 -0.14 -11.11 14.96
C ALA A 241 0.31 -12.58 15.05
N PHE A 242 1.23 -12.91 15.97
CA PHE A 242 1.64 -14.27 16.31
C PHE A 242 1.74 -14.43 17.82
N GLU A 243 1.30 -15.57 18.33
CA GLU A 243 1.54 -15.97 19.72
C GLU A 243 2.73 -16.93 19.80
N PRO A 244 3.44 -17.01 20.95
CA PRO A 244 4.44 -18.04 21.15
C PRO A 244 3.80 -19.44 21.07
N GLY A 245 3.98 -20.14 19.95
CA GLY A 245 3.41 -21.47 19.70
C GLY A 245 2.71 -21.66 18.35
N GLY A 246 2.52 -20.60 17.55
CA GLY A 246 1.95 -20.70 16.20
C GLY A 246 1.26 -19.43 15.70
N PHE A 247 0.76 -19.48 14.46
CA PHE A 247 -0.06 -18.41 13.86
C PHE A 247 -1.26 -18.09 14.76
N ALA A 248 -1.53 -16.79 15.01
CA ALA A 248 -2.67 -16.38 15.81
C ALA A 248 -3.97 -16.87 15.16
N LYS A 249 -4.69 -17.76 15.86
CA LYS A 249 -6.08 -18.09 15.53
C LYS A 249 -6.95 -17.00 16.16
N LYS A 250 -7.67 -16.24 15.33
CA LYS A 250 -8.88 -15.56 15.80
C LYS A 250 -9.99 -16.59 16.02
#